data_AF-A0A528F7T1-F1
#
_entry.id   AF-A0A528F7T1-F1
#
_cell.length_a   1.000
_cell.length_b   1.000
_cell.length_c   1.000
_cell.angle_alpha   90.00
_cell.angle_beta   90.00
_cell.angle_gamma   90.00
#
_symmetry.space_group_name_H-M   'P 1'
#
loop_
_entity.id
_entity.type
_entity.pdbx_description
1 polymer ?
#
loop_
_entity_poly.entity_id
_entity_poly.type
_entity_poly.pdbx_seq_one_letter_code
_entity_poly.pdbx_strand_id
1 'polypeptide(L)' 'ITTMLGGGTGPAHGTLATTCTPGPWHLARMIQSFDAFPMNIGLSGKGNASLPAALEEMVLGGACSLKLH' A
#
# COMPACT_ATOMS: atom_id res chain seq x y z
N ILE A 1 -6.12 1.68 -19.19
CA ILE A 1 -6.11 1.95 -17.73
C ILE A 1 -5.05 3.01 -17.49
N THR A 2 -5.40 4.15 -16.89
CA THR A 2 -4.48 5.29 -16.64
C THR A 2 -4.23 5.54 -15.15
N THR A 3 -5.05 4.92 -14.29
CA THR A 3 -4.94 4.98 -12.84
C THR A 3 -5.04 3.56 -12.29
N MET A 4 -4.14 3.18 -11.39
CA MET A 4 -4.21 1.93 -10.63
C MET A 4 -4.33 2.23 -9.14
N LEU A 5 -5.28 1.56 -8.48
CA LEU A 5 -5.48 1.58 -7.04
C LEU A 5 -5.33 0.15 -6.55
N GLY A 6 -4.43 -0.07 -5.59
CA GLY A 6 -4.15 -1.39 -5.07
C GLY A 6 -2.98 -1.35 -4.09
N GLY A 7 -2.37 -2.49 -3.79
CA GLY A 7 -1.24 -2.52 -2.85
C GLY A 7 -0.42 -3.78 -3.07
N GLY A 8 0.82 -3.74 -2.58
CA GLY A 8 1.76 -4.84 -2.75
C GLY A 8 3.21 -4.40 -2.66
N THR A 9 4.10 -5.38 -2.54
CA THR A 9 5.56 -5.20 -2.42
C THR A 9 6.30 -6.12 -3.39
N GLY A 10 5.74 -6.31 -4.59
CA GLY A 10 6.24 -7.27 -5.58
C GLY A 10 5.70 -8.69 -5.38
N PRO A 11 6.41 -9.74 -5.84
CA PRO A 11 5.92 -11.12 -5.86
C PRO A 11 6.02 -11.81 -4.48
N ALA A 12 5.70 -11.11 -3.40
CA ALA A 12 5.61 -11.68 -2.06
C ALA A 12 4.26 -12.40 -1.88
N HIS A 13 4.25 -13.50 -1.12
CA HIS A 13 3.02 -14.26 -0.83
C HIS A 13 1.87 -13.38 -0.34
N GLY A 14 2.15 -12.37 0.50
CA GLY A 14 1.14 -11.43 0.97
C GLY A 14 0.54 -10.56 -0.14
N THR A 15 1.32 -10.16 -1.14
CA THR A 15 0.86 -9.35 -2.29
C THR A 15 0.06 -10.18 -3.28
N LEU A 16 0.45 -11.45 -3.47
CA LEU A 16 -0.29 -12.36 -4.35
C LEU A 16 -1.69 -12.68 -3.80
N ALA A 17 -1.85 -12.68 -2.47
CA ALA A 17 -3.13 -12.91 -1.81
C ALA A 17 -3.93 -11.61 -1.58
N THR A 18 -3.26 -10.49 -1.30
CA THR A 18 -3.91 -9.27 -0.84
C THR A 18 -3.33 -8.03 -1.51
N THR A 19 -4.21 -7.10 -1.86
CA THR A 19 -3.84 -5.77 -2.34
C THR A 19 -3.43 -4.88 -1.15
N CYS A 20 -2.36 -5.26 -0.45
CA CYS A 20 -1.90 -4.56 0.76
C CYS A 20 -0.40 -4.26 0.67
N THR A 21 -0.03 -3.00 0.88
CA THR A 21 1.36 -2.57 1.12
C THR A 21 1.56 -2.42 2.63
N PRO A 22 2.24 -3.35 3.32
CA PRO A 22 2.26 -3.39 4.78
C PRO A 22 3.33 -2.47 5.38
N GLY A 23 2.90 -1.39 6.01
CA GLY A 23 3.73 -0.54 6.88
C GLY A 23 4.36 0.66 6.16
N PRO A 24 4.77 1.70 6.91
CA PRO A 24 5.29 2.94 6.34
C PRO A 24 6.53 2.75 5.47
N TRP A 25 7.42 1.83 5.86
CA TRP A 25 8.65 1.58 5.11
C TRP A 25 8.37 1.02 3.71
N HIS A 26 7.48 0.02 3.61
CA HIS A 26 7.10 -0.56 2.31
C HIS A 26 6.36 0.47 1.46
N LEU A 27 5.47 1.28 2.06
CA LEU A 27 4.78 2.37 1.36
C LEU A 27 5.80 3.34 0.74
N ALA A 28 6.77 3.81 1.52
CA ALA A 28 7.81 4.72 1.03
C ALA A 28 8.63 4.10 -0.13
N ARG A 29 9.01 2.82 -0.03
CA ARG A 29 9.74 2.13 -1.09
C ARG A 29 8.93 1.94 -2.36
N MET A 30 7.65 1.62 -2.23
CA MET A 30 6.77 1.49 -3.39
C MET A 30 6.51 2.83 -4.07
N ILE A 31 6.30 3.90 -3.30
CA ILE A 31 6.15 5.25 -3.85
C ILE A 31 7.40 5.65 -4.64
N GLN A 32 8.60 5.41 -4.10
CA GLN A 32 9.87 5.65 -4.83
C GLN A 32 9.95 4.85 -6.13
N SER A 33 9.43 3.62 -6.16
CA SER A 33 9.42 2.80 -7.38
C SER A 33 8.49 3.35 -8.47
N PHE A 34 7.52 4.19 -8.10
CA PHE A 34 6.50 4.67 -9.02
C PHE A 34 6.94 5.82 -9.91
N ASP A 35 8.03 6.51 -9.56
CA ASP A 35 8.62 7.57 -10.37
C ASP A 35 9.02 7.10 -11.78
N ALA A 36 9.15 5.78 -12.00
CA ALA A 36 9.46 5.19 -13.29
C ALA A 36 8.25 5.01 -14.23
N PHE A 37 7.01 5.18 -13.74
CA PHE A 37 5.81 4.87 -14.51
C PHE A 37 4.99 6.14 -14.83
N PRO A 38 4.61 6.38 -16.10
CA PRO A 38 3.79 7.53 -16.49
C PRO A 38 2.29 7.25 -16.23
N MET A 39 1.91 7.03 -14.98
CA MET A 39 0.53 6.68 -14.59
C MET A 39 0.21 7.10 -13.16
N ASN A 40 -1.07 7.28 -12.85
CA ASN A 40 -1.51 7.57 -11.49
C ASN A 40 -1.56 6.28 -10.67
N ILE A 41 -0.90 6.24 -9.51
CA ILE A 41 -0.87 5.06 -8.64
C ILE A 41 -1.23 5.43 -7.20
N GLY A 42 -2.20 4.73 -6.62
CA GLY A 42 -2.57 4.84 -5.21
C GLY A 42 -2.36 3.52 -4.47
N LEU A 43 -1.76 3.58 -3.28
CA LEU A 43 -1.46 2.42 -2.44
C LEU A 43 -2.49 2.20 -1.32
N SER A 44 -2.93 0.96 -1.16
CA SER A 44 -3.71 0.50 -0.01
C SER A 44 -2.80 -0.11 1.07
N GLY A 45 -2.87 0.43 2.27
CA GLY A 45 -2.23 -0.15 3.46
C GLY A 45 -2.98 -1.39 3.96
N LYS A 46 -2.35 -2.14 4.88
CA LYS A 46 -3.02 -3.25 5.56
C LYS A 46 -4.01 -2.68 6.58
N GLY A 47 -5.29 -3.00 6.42
CA GLY A 47 -6.38 -2.54 7.28
C GLY A 47 -6.68 -3.45 8.48
N ASN A 48 -5.92 -4.54 8.66
CA ASN A 48 -6.16 -5.50 9.73
C ASN A 48 -5.33 -5.16 10.98
N ALA A 49 -5.93 -4.41 11.90
CA ALA A 49 -5.39 -4.13 13.23
C ALA A 49 -6.54 -3.93 14.22
N SER A 50 -6.35 -4.36 15.48
CA SER A 50 -7.33 -4.17 16.56
C SER A 50 -7.22 -2.81 17.25
N LEU A 51 -6.13 -2.07 17.00
CA LEU A 51 -5.87 -0.75 17.58
C LEU A 51 -5.63 0.26 16.44
N PRO A 52 -6.07 1.52 16.62
CA PRO A 52 -6.03 2.53 15.55
C PRO A 52 -4.61 2.98 15.18
N ALA A 53 -3.66 2.98 16.12
CA ALA A 53 -2.30 3.48 15.89
C ALA A 53 -1.61 2.80 14.70
N ALA A 54 -1.80 1.48 14.53
CA ALA A 54 -1.24 0.72 13.41
C ALA A 54 -1.92 1.04 12.06
N LEU A 55 -3.14 1.58 12.06
CA LEU A 55 -3.82 2.04 10.86
C LEU A 55 -3.40 3.47 10.52
N GLU A 56 -3.25 4.32 11.54
CA GLU A 56 -2.80 5.70 11.41
C GLU A 56 -1.39 5.78 10.82
N GLU A 57 -0.45 4.92 11.26
CA GLU A 57 0.90 4.88 10.69
C GLU A 57 0.89 4.60 9.18
N MET A 58 -0.06 3.78 8.70
CA MET A 58 -0.16 3.43 7.28
C MET A 58 -0.59 4.65 6.48
N VAL A 59 -1.60 5.38 6.97
CA VAL A 59 -2.10 6.60 6.34
C VAL A 59 -1.01 7.67 6.32
N LEU A 60 -0.33 7.89 7.45
CA LEU A 60 0.79 8.84 7.54
C LEU A 60 1.98 8.41 6.67
N GLY A 61 2.16 7.11 6.44
CA GLY A 61 3.17 6.55 5.54
C GLY A 61 2.86 6.71 4.05
N GLY A 62 1.68 7.24 3.69
CA GLY A 62 1.30 7.54 2.30
C GLY A 62 0.27 6.58 1.69
N ALA A 63 -0.40 5.74 2.50
CA ALA A 63 -1.53 4.96 2.02
C ALA A 63 -2.74 5.86 1.73
N CYS A 64 -3.36 5.71 0.56
CA CYS A 64 -4.59 6.43 0.20
C CYS A 64 -5.87 5.69 0.61
N SER A 65 -5.75 4.42 0.99
CA SER A 65 -6.84 3.57 1.48
C SER A 65 -6.31 2.42 2.33
N LEU A 66 -7.20 1.66 2.96
CA LEU A 66 -6.86 0.47 3.75
C LEU A 66 -7.65 -0.73 3.24
N LYS A 67 -7.00 -1.88 3.12
CA LYS A 67 -7.64 -3.15 2.74
C LYS A 67 -7.74 -4.06 3.95
N LEU A 68 -8.98 -4.42 4.31
CA LEU A 68 -9.26 -5.52 5.22
C LEU A 68 -9.35 -6.82 4.40
N HIS A 69 -8.54 -7.80 4.76
CA HIS A 69 -8.56 -9.16 4.23
C HIS A 69 -8.20 -10.13 5.36
#